data_AF-A0A962C4E1-F1
#
_entry.id   AF-A0A962C4E1-F1
#
_cell.length_a   1.000
_cell.length_b   1.000
_cell.length_c   1.000
_cell.angle_alpha   90.00
_cell.angle_beta   90.00
_cell.angle_gamma   90.00
#
_symmetry.space_group_name_H-M   'P 1'
#
loop_
_entity.id
_entity.type
_entity.pdbx_description
1 polymer ?
#
loop_
_entity_poly.entity_id
_entity_poly.type
_entity_poly.pdbx_seq_one_letter_code
_entity_poly.pdbx_strand_id
1 'polypeptide(L)' 'MRVLDRAVYVGPSLYAHFPVIRLELDLGELEHWPSVRLGEPFIQRLVERLPGLAEHGCSYREPGGFLRRLREGE' A
#
# COMPACT_ATOMS: atom_id res chain seq x y z
N MET A 1 -10.94 5.13 9.79
CA MET A 1 -9.49 5.17 10.01
C MET A 1 -9.12 6.07 11.19
N ARG A 2 -8.34 5.56 12.15
CA ARG A 2 -7.82 6.29 13.32
C ARG A 2 -6.39 5.83 13.63
N VAL A 3 -5.52 6.76 14.06
CA VAL A 3 -4.20 6.41 14.59
C VAL A 3 -4.36 5.98 16.05
N LEU A 4 -3.98 4.74 16.36
CA LEU A 4 -4.01 4.19 17.72
C LEU A 4 -2.72 4.51 18.48
N ASP A 5 -1.58 4.36 17.81
CA ASP A 5 -0.26 4.57 18.39
C ASP A 5 0.73 5.12 17.36
N ARG A 6 1.77 5.81 17.84
CA ARG A 6 2.81 6.43 17.01
C ARG A 6 4.14 6.46 17.75
N ALA A 7 5.16 5.92 17.11
CA ALA A 7 6.51 5.88 17.64
C ALA A 7 7.55 6.22 16.56
N VAL A 8 8.62 6.90 16.97
CA VAL A 8 9.76 7.22 16.10
C VAL A 8 10.95 6.37 16.54
N TYR A 9 11.50 5.58 15.63
CA TYR A 9 12.69 4.77 15.85
C TYR A 9 13.85 5.41 15.09
N VAL A 10 14.83 5.94 15.82
CA VAL A 10 16.00 6.64 15.23
C VAL A 10 17.16 5.72 14.90
N GLY A 11 17.07 4.43 15.26
CA GLY A 11 18.07 3.40 14.99
C GLY A 11 17.40 2.05 14.72
N PRO A 12 18.19 0.96 14.59
CA PRO A 12 17.66 -0.37 14.34
C PRO A 12 16.61 -0.79 15.38
N SER A 13 15.53 -1.40 14.91
CA SER A 13 14.39 -1.86 15.71
C SER A 13 13.88 -3.21 15.20
N LEU A 14 12.89 -3.80 15.88
CA LEU A 14 12.22 -5.02 15.43
C LEU A 14 11.56 -4.87 14.05
N TYR A 15 11.16 -3.65 13.68
CA TYR A 15 10.41 -3.37 12.45
C TYR A 15 11.31 -3.06 11.26
N ALA A 16 12.47 -2.44 11.49
CA ALA A 16 13.42 -2.06 10.46
C ALA A 16 14.82 -1.83 11.05
N HIS A 17 15.86 -2.14 10.26
CA HIS A 17 17.25 -1.89 10.63
C HIS A 17 17.71 -0.44 10.40
N PHE A 18 16.83 0.44 9.92
CA PHE A 18 17.09 1.85 9.64
C PHE A 18 16.01 2.73 10.29
N PRO A 19 16.21 4.07 10.38
CA PRO A 19 15.27 4.95 11.04
C PRO A 19 13.89 4.95 10.38
N VAL A 20 12.83 4.81 11.18
CA VAL A 20 11.44 4.73 10.69
C VAL A 20 10.46 5.41 11.65
N ILE A 21 9.31 5.81 11.12
CA ILE A 21 8.13 6.21 11.91
C ILE A 21 7.13 5.06 11.84
N ARG A 22 6.76 4.49 12.99
CA ARG A 22 5.69 3.48 13.08
C ARG A 22 4.39 4.16 13.41
N LEU A 23 3.36 3.85 12.63
CA LEU A 23 1.98 4.22 12.90
C LEU A 23 1.17 2.94 13.04
N GLU A 24 0.45 2.81 14.15
CA GLU A 24 -0.57 1.78 14.32
C GLU A 24 -1.92 2.37 13.95
N LEU A 25 -2.56 1.79 12.94
CA LEU A 25 -3.78 2.31 12.34
C LEU A 25 -4.93 1.33 12.54
N ASP A 26 -6.05 1.83 13.03
CA ASP A 26 -7.35 1.17 12.94
C ASP A 26 -8.02 1.67 11.66
N LEU A 27 -8.15 0.81 10.65
CA LEU A 27 -8.76 1.20 9.37
C LEU A 27 -10.28 1.40 9.49
N GLY A 28 -10.93 0.75 10.46
CA GLY A 28 -12.39 0.73 10.61
C GLY A 28 -13.05 0.15 9.36
N GLU A 29 -14.12 0.80 8.89
CA GLU A 29 -14.87 0.35 7.69
C GLU A 29 -14.00 0.13 6.45
N LEU A 30 -12.87 0.84 6.31
CA LEU A 30 -11.98 0.71 5.16
C LEU A 30 -11.30 -0.66 5.06
N GLU A 31 -11.24 -1.44 6.14
CA GLU A 31 -10.79 -2.83 6.14
C GLU A 31 -11.62 -3.67 5.13
N HIS A 32 -12.90 -3.35 4.97
CA HIS A 32 -13.81 -4.04 4.05
C HIS A 32 -13.76 -3.51 2.62
N TRP A 33 -12.93 -2.51 2.32
CA TRP A 33 -12.83 -1.87 1.01
C TRP A 33 -11.41 -1.98 0.44
N PRO A 34 -10.91 -3.20 0.18
CA PRO A 34 -9.64 -3.37 -0.52
C PRO A 34 -9.74 -2.77 -1.94
N SER A 35 -8.61 -2.33 -2.49
CA SER A 35 -8.56 -1.66 -3.80
C SER A 35 -9.22 -2.47 -4.93
N VAL A 36 -9.16 -3.80 -4.88
CA VAL A 36 -9.83 -4.69 -5.85
C VAL A 36 -11.35 -4.48 -5.89
N ARG A 37 -11.97 -4.15 -4.75
CA ARG A 37 -13.42 -3.89 -4.63
C ARG A 37 -13.84 -2.58 -5.29
N LEU A 38 -12.89 -1.63 -5.45
CA LEU A 38 -13.13 -0.36 -6.13
C LEU A 38 -13.26 -0.54 -7.66
N GLY A 39 -12.83 -1.70 -8.17
CA GLY A 39 -13.02 -2.14 -9.55
C GLY A 39 -12.08 -1.48 -10.56
N GLU A 40 -12.14 -2.00 -11.79
CA GLU A 40 -11.29 -1.55 -12.90
C GLU A 40 -11.38 -0.04 -13.20
N PRO A 41 -12.56 0.63 -13.12
CA PRO A 41 -12.62 2.07 -13.36
C PRO A 41 -11.77 2.90 -12.40
N PHE A 42 -11.62 2.47 -11.15
CA PHE A 42 -10.74 3.12 -10.19
C PHE A 42 -9.27 2.87 -10.54
N ILE A 43 -8.91 1.62 -10.83
CA ILE A 43 -7.54 1.22 -11.16
C ILE A 43 -7.03 1.96 -12.40
N GLN A 44 -7.84 2.04 -13.47
CA GLN A 44 -7.46 2.74 -14.69
C GLN A 44 -7.19 4.23 -14.44
N ARG A 45 -8.10 4.91 -13.74
CA ARG A 45 -7.90 6.32 -13.38
C ARG A 45 -6.66 6.53 -12.51
N LEU A 46 -6.35 5.60 -11.61
CA LEU A 46 -5.14 5.67 -10.79
C LEU A 46 -3.88 5.60 -11.66
N VAL A 47 -3.83 4.66 -12.61
CA VAL A 47 -2.68 4.49 -13.52
C VAL A 47 -2.52 5.66 -14.48
N GLU A 48 -3.62 6.17 -15.04
CA GLU A 48 -3.61 7.36 -15.89
C GLU A 48 -3.02 8.57 -15.16
N ARG A 49 -3.33 8.73 -13.87
CA ARG A 49 -2.82 9.84 -13.05
C ARG A 49 -1.38 9.62 -12.57
N LEU A 50 -0.96 8.37 -12.43
CA LEU A 50 0.36 7.98 -11.94
C LEU A 50 0.98 6.94 -12.87
N PRO A 51 1.42 7.33 -14.09
CA PRO A 51 1.85 6.38 -15.11
C PRO A 51 3.06 5.53 -14.68
N GLY A 52 3.94 6.06 -13.81
CA GLY A 52 5.07 5.32 -13.26
C GLY A 52 4.69 4.10 -12.40
N LEU A 53 3.42 3.96 -11.98
CA LEU A 53 2.95 2.74 -11.32
C LEU A 53 3.02 1.51 -12.23
N ALA A 54 3.01 1.69 -13.55
CA ALA A 54 3.18 0.60 -14.50
C ALA A 54 4.57 -0.05 -14.41
N GLU A 55 5.59 0.68 -13.96
CA GLU A 55 6.95 0.15 -13.78
C GLU A 55 7.17 -0.42 -12.37
N HIS A 56 6.26 -0.14 -11.43
CA HIS A 56 6.42 -0.54 -10.04
C HIS A 56 6.22 -2.06 -9.86
N GLY A 57 7.25 -2.74 -9.37
CA GLY A 57 7.23 -4.20 -9.27
C GLY A 57 6.62 -4.81 -8.01
N CYS A 58 6.32 -4.01 -6.99
CA CYS A 58 5.77 -4.49 -5.72
C CYS A 58 6.58 -5.68 -5.17
N SER A 59 5.93 -6.69 -4.59
CA SER A 59 6.57 -7.93 -4.12
C SER A 59 7.10 -8.82 -5.25
N TYR A 60 6.56 -8.68 -6.47
CA TYR A 60 6.96 -9.51 -7.62
C TYR A 60 8.29 -9.09 -8.24
N ARG A 61 8.76 -7.87 -7.97
CA ARG A 61 10.03 -7.31 -8.46
C ARG A 61 10.14 -7.24 -10.00
N GLU A 62 9.01 -7.27 -10.68
CA GLU A 62 8.90 -7.16 -12.15
C GLU A 62 7.96 -6.00 -12.54
N PRO A 63 8.20 -5.28 -13.64
CA PRO A 63 7.30 -4.21 -14.09
C PRO A 63 5.83 -4.65 -14.13
N GLY A 64 4.93 -3.80 -13.62
CA GLY A 64 3.50 -4.09 -13.56
C GLY A 64 3.07 -4.91 -12.33
N GLY A 65 4.00 -5.34 -11.46
CA GLY A 65 3.70 -6.11 -10.26
C GLY A 65 2.73 -5.40 -9.29
N PHE A 66 2.76 -4.08 -9.21
CA PHE A 66 1.75 -3.31 -8.44
C PHE A 66 0.35 -3.41 -9.04
N LEU A 67 0.25 -3.28 -10.38
CA LEU A 67 -1.03 -3.31 -11.09
C LEU A 67 -1.67 -4.69 -11.01
N ARG A 68 -0.83 -5.73 -10.97
CA ARG A 68 -1.24 -7.09 -10.68
C ARG A 68 -1.87 -7.19 -9.28
N ARG A 69 -1.19 -6.69 -8.24
CA ARG A 69 -1.73 -6.67 -6.85
C ARG A 69 -3.05 -5.91 -6.71
N LEU A 70 -3.27 -4.84 -7.49
CA LEU A 70 -4.54 -4.11 -7.45
C LEU A 70 -5.73 -4.92 -7.97
N ARG A 71 -5.48 -5.93 -8.81
CA ARG A 71 -6.50 -6.77 -9.46
C ARG A 71 -6.63 -8.15 -8.87
N GLU A 72 -5.60 -8.64 -8.20
CA GLU A 72 -5.65 -9.88 -7.44
C GLU A 72 -6.50 -9.64 -6.19
N GLY A 73 -7.66 -10.29 -6.13
CA GLY A 73 -8.42 -10.45 -4.90
C GLY A 73 -7.82 -11.59 -4.07
N GLU A 74 -7.86 -11.44 -2.75
CA GLU A 74 -7.88 -12.59 -1.85
C GLU A 74 -9.25 -13.27 -1.89
#